data_AF-A0A176ZF02-F1
#
_entry.id   AF-A0A176ZF02-F1
#
_cell.length_a   1.000
_cell.length_b   1.000
_cell.length_c   1.000
_cell.angle_alpha   90.00
_cell.angle_beta   90.00
_cell.angle_gamma   90.00
#
_symmetry.space_group_name_H-M   'P 1'
#
loop_
_entity.id
_entity.type
_entity.pdbx_description
1 polymer ?
#
loop_
_entity_poly.entity_id
_entity_poly.type
_entity_poly.pdbx_seq_one_letter_code
_entity_poly.pdbx_strand_id
1 'polypeptide(L)' 'MSIRCVVESAFFIAWGFLERSGELGEPGASANIILDAIEAQLGNGERRQLMLANKAIAAYREHVARTRASVEREARSG' A
#
# COMPACT_ATOMS: atom_id res chain seq x y z
N MET A 1 18.68 5.95 -15.14
CA MET A 1 17.53 5.18 -14.58
C MET A 1 16.29 6.04 -14.65
N SER A 2 15.27 5.62 -15.40
CA SER A 2 14.04 6.38 -15.62
C SER A 2 13.15 6.35 -14.37
N ILE A 3 12.45 7.44 -14.07
CA ILE A 3 11.62 7.59 -12.85
C ILE A 3 10.48 6.56 -12.78
N ARG A 4 10.02 6.07 -13.94
CA ARG A 4 9.05 4.97 -14.05
C ARG A 4 9.56 3.66 -13.42
N CYS A 5 10.86 3.39 -13.52
CA CYS A 5 11.45 2.19 -12.91
C CYS A 5 11.43 2.25 -11.37
N VAL A 6 11.36 3.44 -10.75
CA VAL A 6 11.37 3.56 -9.28
C VAL A 6 10.03 3.15 -8.69
N VAL A 7 8.94 3.64 -9.28
CA VAL A 7 7.57 3.33 -8.86
C VAL A 7 7.26 1.85 -9.11
N GLU A 8 7.51 1.34 -10.32
CA GLU A 8 7.27 -0.07 -10.63
C GLU A 8 8.07 -1.01 -9.72
N SER A 9 9.36 -0.72 -9.49
CA SER A 9 10.18 -1.57 -8.61
C SER A 9 9.67 -1.55 -7.17
N ALA A 10 9.30 -0.37 -6.65
CA ALA A 10 8.76 -0.26 -5.30
C ALA A 10 7.41 -0.99 -5.17
N PHE A 11 6.55 -0.88 -6.19
CA PHE A 11 5.28 -1.58 -6.26
C PHE A 11 5.46 -3.10 -6.24
N PHE A 12 6.32 -3.66 -7.09
CA PHE A 12 6.55 -5.11 -7.12
C PHE A 12 7.11 -5.65 -5.80
N ILE A 13 7.99 -4.89 -5.13
CA ILE A 13 8.52 -5.26 -3.82
C ILE A 13 7.39 -5.28 -2.77
N ALA A 14 6.59 -4.21 -2.71
CA ALA A 14 5.48 -4.09 -1.77
C ALA A 14 4.40 -5.15 -2.02
N TRP A 15 3.99 -5.31 -3.27
CA TRP A 15 3.01 -6.31 -3.70
C TRP A 15 3.48 -7.72 -3.35
N GLY A 16 4.69 -8.10 -3.76
CA GLY A 16 5.21 -9.44 -3.50
C GLY A 16 5.35 -9.75 -2.00
N PHE A 17 5.60 -8.74 -1.16
CA PHE A 17 5.60 -8.91 0.29
C PHE A 17 4.18 -9.16 0.84
N LEU A 18 3.20 -8.36 0.41
CA LEU A 18 1.82 -8.47 0.87
C LEU A 18 1.13 -9.74 0.36
N GLU A 19 1.44 -10.15 -0.88
CA GLU A 19 0.97 -11.38 -1.51
C GLU A 19 1.46 -12.60 -0.75
N ARG A 20 2.77 -12.65 -0.43
CA ARG A 20 3.34 -13.72 0.39
C ARG A 20 2.79 -13.75 1.82
N SER A 21 2.39 -12.61 2.36
CA SER A 21 1.81 -12.51 3.70
C SER A 21 0.33 -12.90 3.74
N GLY A 22 -0.34 -13.04 2.59
CA GLY A 22 -1.78 -13.32 2.51
C GLY A 22 -2.66 -12.17 3.01
N GLU A 23 -2.11 -10.95 3.09
CA GLU A 23 -2.81 -9.75 3.56
C GLU A 23 -3.49 -8.98 2.42
N LEU A 24 -3.22 -9.35 1.17
CA LEU A 24 -3.87 -8.77 0.00
C LEU A 24 -5.36 -9.17 -0.04
N GLY A 25 -6.21 -8.16 -0.11
CA GLY A 25 -7.64 -8.33 -0.33
C GLY A 25 -7.96 -8.40 -1.82
N GLU A 26 -8.95 -7.63 -2.25
CA GLU A 26 -9.27 -7.50 -3.68
C GLU A 26 -8.06 -6.88 -4.41
N PRO A 27 -7.55 -7.52 -5.49
CA PRO A 27 -6.33 -7.07 -6.16
C PRO A 27 -6.39 -5.63 -6.68
N GLY A 28 -7.52 -5.19 -7.23
CA GLY A 28 -7.72 -3.84 -7.75
C GLY A 28 -7.66 -2.77 -6.65
N ALA A 29 -8.42 -2.97 -5.56
CA ALA A 29 -8.42 -2.08 -4.41
C ALA A 29 -7.05 -2.02 -3.75
N SER A 30 -6.39 -3.18 -3.59
CA SER A 30 -5.07 -3.25 -2.97
C SER A 30 -4.02 -2.54 -3.82
N ALA A 31 -4.06 -2.70 -5.15
CA ALA A 31 -3.15 -2.04 -6.06
C ALA A 31 -3.30 -0.51 -5.99
N ASN A 32 -4.54 0.00 -5.99
CA ASN A 32 -4.81 1.43 -5.89
C ASN A 32 -4.26 2.01 -4.58
N ILE A 33 -4.43 1.33 -3.45
CA ILE A 33 -3.91 1.79 -2.14
C ILE A 33 -2.37 1.84 -2.16
N ILE A 34 -1.72 0.81 -2.70
CA ILE A 34 -0.26 0.74 -2.75
C ILE A 34 0.30 1.81 -3.68
N LEU A 35 -0.31 2.01 -4.85
CA LEU A 35 0.11 3.04 -5.81
C LEU A 35 -0.07 4.45 -5.25
N ASP A 36 -1.22 4.75 -4.64
CA ASP A 36 -1.49 6.05 -4.01
C ASP A 36 -0.46 6.35 -2.90
N ALA A 37 -0.12 5.34 -2.09
CA ALA A 37 0.91 5.48 -1.06
C ALA A 37 2.33 5.71 -1.62
N ILE A 38 2.65 5.16 -2.80
CA ILE A 38 3.93 5.40 -3.47
C ILE A 38 3.95 6.80 -4.08
N GLU A 39 2.87 7.21 -4.76
CA GLU A 39 2.74 8.53 -5.38
C GLU A 39 2.80 9.66 -4.36
N ALA A 40 2.10 9.52 -3.22
CA ALA A 40 2.13 10.48 -2.13
C ALA A 40 3.56 10.70 -1.60
N GLN A 41 4.36 9.63 -1.50
CA GLN A 41 5.74 9.73 -1.06
C GLN A 41 6.68 10.28 -2.13
N LEU A 42 6.44 9.95 -3.39
CA LEU A 42 7.16 10.52 -4.52
C LEU A 42 6.97 12.04 -4.57
N GLY A 43 5.74 12.51 -4.29
CA GLY A 43 5.41 13.93 -4.14
C GLY A 43 6.15 14.61 -2.98
N ASN A 44 6.41 13.87 -1.89
CA ASN A 44 7.22 14.35 -0.77
C ASN A 44 8.73 14.33 -1.04
N GLY A 45 9.16 13.96 -2.24
CA GLY A 45 10.56 13.95 -2.66
C GLY A 45 11.31 12.66 -2.35
N GLU A 46 10.64 11.62 -1.84
CA GLU A 46 11.28 10.33 -1.60
C GLU A 46 11.54 9.60 -2.93
N ARG A 47 12.76 9.11 -3.12
CA ARG A 47 13.18 8.42 -4.35
C ARG A 47 13.82 7.06 -4.11
N ARG A 48 14.00 6.65 -2.85
CA ARG A 48 14.58 5.35 -2.51
C ARG A 48 13.50 4.27 -2.66
N GLN A 49 13.66 3.41 -3.66
CA GLN A 49 12.71 2.32 -3.98
C GLN A 49 12.31 1.47 -2.76
N LEU A 50 13.28 1.05 -1.94
CA LEU A 50 13.01 0.24 -0.74
C LEU A 50 12.19 1.00 0.31
N MET A 51 12.43 2.31 0.44
CA MET A 51 11.76 3.13 1.44
C MET A 51 10.31 3.41 1.01
N LEU A 52 10.09 3.67 -0.28
CA LEU A 52 8.77 3.74 -0.90
C LEU A 52 7.98 2.46 -0.68
N ALA A 53 8.57 1.29 -0.96
CA ALA A 53 7.93 0.00 -0.77
C ALA A 53 7.56 -0.26 0.69
N ASN A 54 8.50 -0.05 1.62
CA ASN A 54 8.25 -0.25 3.05
C ASN A 54 7.13 0.64 3.59
N LYS A 55 7.11 1.91 3.18
CA LYS A 55 6.04 2.83 3.58
C LYS A 55 4.71 2.52 2.90
N ALA A 56 4.72 2.03 1.66
CA ALA A 56 3.50 1.56 0.99
C ALA A 56 2.90 0.34 1.71
N ILE A 57 3.73 -0.61 2.13
CA ILE A 57 3.30 -1.75 2.97
C ILE A 57 2.69 -1.25 4.29
N ALA A 58 3.35 -0.31 4.96
CA ALA A 58 2.85 0.25 6.21
C ALA A 58 1.51 0.98 6.03
N ALA A 59 1.39 1.80 4.99
CA ALA A 59 0.16 2.52 4.66
C ALA A 59 -0.99 1.56 4.31
N TYR A 60 -0.71 0.51 3.54
CA TYR A 60 -1.71 -0.53 3.24
C TYR A 60 -2.20 -1.23 4.50
N ARG A 61 -1.29 -1.65 5.39
CA ARG A 61 -1.65 -2.28 6.66
C ARG A 61 -2.49 -1.37 7.56
N GLU A 62 -2.12 -0.10 7.64
CA GLU A 62 -2.91 0.89 8.39
C GLU A 62 -4.30 1.07 7.78
N HIS A 63 -4.39 1.14 6.44
CA HIS A 63 -5.66 1.23 5.74
C HIS A 63 -6.55 0.02 6.04
N VAL A 64 -6.03 -1.21 5.90
CA VAL A 64 -6.78 -2.44 6.21
C VAL A 64 -7.21 -2.49 7.67
N ALA A 65 -6.34 -2.09 8.60
CA ALA A 65 -6.66 -2.01 10.03
C ALA A 65 -7.80 -1.01 10.31
N ARG A 66 -7.75 0.17 9.68
CA ARG A 66 -8.82 1.19 9.79
C ARG A 66 -10.13 0.71 9.18
N THR A 67 -10.10 0.10 7.99
CA THR A 67 -11.30 -0.45 7.34
C THR A 67 -11.94 -1.54 8.19
N ARG A 68 -11.14 -2.47 8.74
CA ARG A 68 -11.64 -3.50 9.66
C ARG A 68 -12.30 -2.89 10.91
N ALA A 69 -11.68 -1.87 11.51
CA ALA A 69 -12.24 -1.17 12.66
C ALA A 69 -13.53 -0.38 12.33
N SER A 70 -13.66 0.15 11.11
CA SER A 70 -14.88 0.84 10.64
C SER A 70 -16.05 -0.14 10.49
N VAL A 71 -15.80 -1.28 9.83
CA VAL A 71 -16.81 -2.34 9.66
C VAL A 71 -17.32 -2.86 11.01
N GLU A 72 -16.43 -3.01 11.99
CA GLU A 72 -16.81 -3.47 13.33
C GLU A 72 -17.66 -2.44 14.11
N ARG A 73 -17.47 -1.14 13.86
CA ARG A 73 -18.27 -0.06 14.45
C ARG A 73 -19.65 0.05 13.83
N GLU A 74 -19.75 -0.15 12.53
CA GLU A 74 -21.03 -0.21 11.82
C GLU A 74 -21.84 -1.44 12.25
N ALA A 75 -21.20 -2.60 12.37
CA ALA A 75 -21.86 -3.83 12.85
C ALA A 75 -22.37 -3.74 14.30
N ARG A 76 -21.78 -2.88 15.14
CA ARG A 76 -22.24 -2.63 16.52
C ARG A 76 -23.35 -1.59 16.63
N SER A 77 -23.65 -0.88 15.55
CA SER A 77 -24.67 0.19 15.51
C SER A 77 -25.94 -0.23 14.77
N GLY A 78 -26.02 -1.48 14.31
CA GLY A 78 -27.18 -2.08 13.63
C GLY A 78 -28.06 -2.92 14.54
#